data_AF-A0AA43FLB9-F1
#
_entry.id   AF-A0AA43FLB9-F1
#
_cell.length_a   1.000
_cell.length_b   1.000
_cell.length_c   1.000
_cell.angle_alpha   90.00
_cell.angle_beta   90.00
_cell.angle_gamma   90.00
#
_symmetry.space_group_name_H-M   'P 1'
#
loop_
_entity.id
_entity.type
_entity.pdbx_description
1 polymer ?
#
loop_
_entity_poly.entity_id
_entity_poly.type
_entity_poly.pdbx_seq_one_letter_code
_entity_poly.pdbx_strand_id
1 'polypeptide(L)'
;NQKEASILAEGIGNVYIANTEYLIERGSDEAPVLVFFQPWRDWARHDMGMRTRSRYFGFYMGISERIRKSFEGNNRFIDISSALNGTDKIKYFMDSVHFADEGHQIVADAMFPYVQREVKRLISKRKSSSPSPGDGK
;
A
#
# COMPACT_ATOMS: atom_id res chain seq x y z
N ASN A 1 27.28 9.19 -10.83
CA ASN A 1 27.49 8.04 -11.74
C ASN A 1 26.39 6.99 -11.49
N GLN A 2 26.24 5.95 -12.33
CA GLN A 2 25.18 4.93 -12.17
C GLN A 2 25.28 4.12 -10.86
N LYS A 3 26.50 3.89 -10.34
CA LYS A 3 26.77 3.18 -9.10
C LYS A 3 26.27 3.96 -7.87
N GLU A 4 26.51 5.26 -7.82
CA GLU A 4 26.01 6.15 -6.75
C GLU A 4 24.49 6.21 -6.72
N ALA A 5 23.84 6.27 -7.89
CA ALA A 5 22.38 6.24 -7.98
C ALA A 5 21.81 4.90 -7.47
N SER A 6 22.50 3.79 -7.71
CA SER A 6 22.11 2.47 -7.18
C SER A 6 22.23 2.40 -5.66
N ILE A 7 23.33 2.90 -5.08
CA ILE A 7 23.54 2.93 -3.62
C ILE A 7 22.47 3.81 -2.95
N LEU A 8 22.16 4.97 -3.55
CA LEU A 8 21.11 5.85 -3.03
C LEU A 8 19.72 5.20 -3.10
N ALA A 9 19.39 4.53 -4.21
CA ALA A 9 18.12 3.82 -4.35
C ALA A 9 17.96 2.72 -3.31
N GLU A 10 19.03 1.95 -3.06
CA GLU A 10 19.07 0.94 -2.02
C GLU A 10 18.88 1.54 -0.62
N GLY A 11 19.61 2.61 -0.30
CA GLY A 11 19.49 3.28 0.99
C GLY A 11 18.07 3.78 1.26
N ILE A 12 17.44 4.43 0.27
CA ILE A 12 16.06 4.89 0.40
C ILE A 12 15.09 3.71 0.54
N GLY A 13 15.23 2.68 -0.30
CA GLY A 13 14.40 1.47 -0.22
C GLY A 13 14.46 0.81 1.16
N ASN A 14 15.66 0.67 1.71
CA ASN A 14 15.87 0.09 3.05
C ASN A 14 15.18 0.90 4.16
N VAL A 15 15.17 2.24 4.07
CA VAL A 15 14.46 3.09 5.03
C VAL A 15 12.95 2.82 4.97
N TYR A 16 12.36 2.74 3.77
CA TYR A 16 10.93 2.45 3.63
C TYR A 16 10.56 1.03 4.08
N ILE A 17 11.43 0.05 3.82
CA ILE A 17 11.25 -1.33 4.31
C ILE A 17 11.27 -1.34 5.84
N ALA A 18 12.32 -0.79 6.47
CA ALA A 18 12.43 -0.76 7.92
C ALA A 18 11.25 -0.04 8.59
N ASN A 19 10.80 1.09 8.02
CA ASN A 19 9.62 1.80 8.52
C ASN A 19 8.34 0.97 8.38
N THR A 20 8.20 0.21 7.30
CA THR A 20 7.03 -0.64 7.08
C THR A 20 7.03 -1.85 8.01
N GLU A 21 8.17 -2.49 8.20
CA GLU A 21 8.36 -3.56 9.19
C GLU A 21 7.97 -3.05 10.58
N TYR A 22 8.50 -1.89 10.99
CA TYR A 22 8.19 -1.28 12.26
C TYR A 22 6.67 -1.04 12.47
N LEU A 23 5.96 -0.55 11.46
CA LEU A 23 4.50 -0.35 11.53
C LEU A 23 3.76 -1.68 11.66
N ILE A 24 4.16 -2.69 10.89
CA ILE A 24 3.54 -4.01 10.90
C ILE A 24 3.74 -4.70 12.26
N GLU A 25 4.94 -4.61 12.84
CA GLU A 25 5.29 -5.17 14.16
C GLU A 25 4.49 -4.53 15.30
N ARG A 26 4.17 -3.24 15.20
CA ARG A 26 3.35 -2.53 16.19
C ARG A 26 1.87 -2.90 16.15
N GLY A 27 1.40 -3.48 15.04
CA GLY A 27 0.02 -3.94 14.92
C GLY A 27 -0.25 -5.13 15.84
N SER A 28 -1.34 -5.08 16.59
CA SER A 28 -1.78 -6.19 17.44
C SER A 28 -3.06 -6.82 16.91
N ASP A 29 -3.46 -7.92 17.52
CA ASP A 29 -4.75 -8.55 17.23
C ASP A 29 -5.95 -7.66 17.57
N GLU A 30 -5.78 -6.76 18.53
CA GLU A 30 -6.81 -5.83 19.04
C GLU A 30 -6.80 -4.50 18.29
N ALA A 31 -5.64 -4.12 17.76
CA ALA A 31 -5.41 -2.93 16.95
C ALA A 31 -4.57 -3.31 15.72
N PRO A 32 -5.17 -3.97 14.71
CA PRO A 32 -4.47 -4.40 13.52
C PRO A 32 -3.99 -3.19 12.73
N VAL A 33 -2.79 -3.30 12.19
CA VAL A 33 -2.22 -2.33 11.25
C VAL A 33 -2.29 -2.93 9.85
N LEU A 34 -2.79 -2.13 8.92
CA LEU A 34 -2.75 -2.39 7.49
C LEU A 34 -1.86 -1.31 6.84
N VAL A 35 -0.89 -1.73 6.05
CA VAL A 35 -0.03 -0.84 5.26
C VAL A 35 -0.40 -0.99 3.81
N PHE A 36 -0.76 0.12 3.16
CA PHE A 36 -1.16 0.13 1.75
C PHE A 36 -0.05 0.70 0.90
N PHE A 37 0.36 -0.06 -0.12
CA PHE A 37 1.31 0.39 -1.11
C PHE A 37 0.57 1.04 -2.28
N GLN A 38 0.63 2.38 -2.31
CA GLN A 38 -0.22 3.22 -3.15
C GLN A 38 0.17 3.21 -4.64
N PRO A 39 -0.79 3.49 -5.54
CA PRO A 39 -0.49 3.77 -6.94
C PRO A 39 0.41 4.99 -7.12
N TRP A 40 1.17 4.98 -8.21
CA TRP A 40 1.98 6.11 -8.65
C TRP A 40 1.77 6.37 -10.13
N ARG A 41 1.61 7.64 -10.52
CA ARG A 41 1.26 8.02 -11.90
C ARG A 41 2.20 7.41 -12.94
N ASP A 42 3.50 7.50 -12.73
CA ASP A 42 4.44 7.04 -13.75
C ASP A 42 4.52 5.52 -13.83
N TRP A 43 4.24 4.80 -12.74
CA TRP A 43 4.03 3.36 -12.81
C TRP A 43 2.81 3.03 -13.67
N ALA A 44 1.65 3.64 -13.38
CA ALA A 44 0.44 3.40 -14.15
C ALA A 44 0.66 3.70 -15.65
N ARG A 45 1.36 4.80 -15.97
CA ARG A 45 1.75 5.14 -17.35
C ARG A 45 2.66 4.08 -17.97
N HIS A 46 3.67 3.60 -17.24
CA HIS A 46 4.59 2.56 -17.70
C HIS A 46 3.83 1.27 -18.05
N ASP A 47 2.93 0.83 -17.16
CA ASP A 47 2.15 -0.40 -17.36
C ASP A 47 1.18 -0.29 -18.55
N MET A 48 0.78 0.93 -18.92
CA MET A 48 -0.02 1.23 -20.10
C MET A 48 0.80 1.41 -21.39
N GLY A 49 2.12 1.19 -21.35
CA GLY A 49 3.01 1.44 -22.49
C GLY A 49 3.15 2.92 -22.85
N MET A 50 2.79 3.83 -21.93
CA MET A 50 2.89 5.27 -22.13
C MET A 50 4.22 5.82 -21.62
N ARG A 51 4.72 6.87 -22.27
CA ARG A 51 5.92 7.58 -21.81
C ARG A 51 5.72 8.12 -20.39
N THR A 52 6.62 7.77 -19.48
CA THR A 52 6.64 8.29 -18.10
C THR A 52 7.01 9.78 -18.07
N ARG A 53 6.60 10.51 -17.03
CA ARG A 53 6.85 11.95 -16.90
C ARG A 53 8.07 12.27 -16.03
N SER A 54 8.43 11.42 -15.08
CA SER A 54 9.58 11.64 -14.20
C SER A 54 10.90 11.30 -14.87
N ARG A 55 11.85 12.24 -14.83
CA ARG A 55 13.25 12.02 -15.21
C ARG A 55 13.91 10.87 -14.45
N TYR A 56 13.46 10.62 -13.22
CA TYR A 56 13.98 9.59 -12.32
C TYR A 56 13.08 8.35 -12.26
N PHE A 57 12.29 8.06 -13.31
CA PHE A 57 11.35 6.95 -13.31
C PHE A 57 11.99 5.62 -12.90
N GLY A 58 13.07 5.20 -13.59
CA GLY A 58 13.74 3.93 -13.28
C GLY A 58 14.31 3.86 -11.87
N PHE A 59 14.74 5.00 -11.31
CA PHE A 59 15.23 5.08 -9.93
C PHE A 59 14.11 4.82 -8.92
N TYR A 60 12.98 5.53 -9.04
CA TYR A 60 11.83 5.30 -8.16
C TYR A 60 11.20 3.93 -8.37
N MET A 61 11.20 3.41 -9.60
CA MET A 61 10.71 2.07 -9.88
C MET A 61 11.52 0.98 -9.21
N GLY A 62 12.86 1.10 -9.21
CA GLY A 62 13.71 0.16 -8.48
C GLY A 62 13.41 0.14 -6.98
N ILE A 63 13.17 1.32 -6.37
CA ILE A 63 12.79 1.45 -4.96
C ILE A 63 11.44 0.77 -4.72
N SER A 64 10.44 1.11 -5.53
CA SER A 64 9.09 0.58 -5.42
C SER A 64 9.00 -0.94 -5.56
N GLU A 65 9.69 -1.52 -6.55
CA GLU A 65 9.75 -2.97 -6.74
C GLU A 65 10.46 -3.68 -5.59
N ARG A 66 11.52 -3.07 -5.02
CA ARG A 66 12.20 -3.61 -3.86
C ARG A 66 11.26 -3.68 -2.65
N ILE A 67 10.56 -2.60 -2.35
CA ILE A 67 9.56 -2.56 -1.26
C ILE A 67 8.49 -3.63 -1.49
N ARG A 68 7.89 -3.67 -2.69
CA ARG A 68 6.84 -4.64 -3.05
C ARG A 68 7.28 -6.09 -2.82
N LYS A 69 8.50 -6.45 -3.26
CA LYS A 69 9.07 -7.80 -3.08
C LYS A 69 9.38 -8.13 -1.62
N SER A 70 9.87 -7.17 -0.83
CA SER A 70 10.18 -7.38 0.59
C SER A 70 8.96 -7.78 1.42
N PHE A 71 7.75 -7.40 1.00
CA PHE A 71 6.50 -7.72 1.69
C PHE A 71 5.59 -8.68 0.91
N GLU A 72 6.10 -9.35 -0.12
CA GLU A 72 5.35 -10.34 -0.87
C GLU A 72 4.87 -11.46 0.08
N GLY A 73 3.56 -11.72 0.09
CA GLY A 73 2.94 -12.69 1.00
C GLY A 73 2.65 -12.20 2.43
N ASN A 74 3.05 -10.98 2.80
CA ASN A 74 2.68 -10.40 4.09
C ASN A 74 1.20 -9.96 4.08
N ASN A 75 0.38 -10.53 4.96
CA ASN A 75 -1.07 -10.28 4.99
C ASN A 75 -1.48 -8.87 5.49
N ARG A 76 -0.56 -8.11 6.08
CA ARG A 76 -0.75 -6.73 6.53
C ARG A 76 -0.22 -5.70 5.55
N PHE A 77 0.59 -6.11 4.58
CA PHE A 77 1.02 -5.27 3.47
C PHE A 77 0.11 -5.51 2.26
N ILE A 78 -0.59 -4.47 1.83
CA ILE A 78 -1.61 -4.56 0.78
C ILE A 78 -1.12 -3.76 -0.40
N ASP A 79 -0.79 -4.47 -1.46
CA ASP A 79 -0.40 -3.85 -2.71
C ASP A 79 -1.64 -3.42 -3.51
N ILE A 80 -1.87 -2.11 -3.54
CA ILE A 80 -2.90 -1.48 -4.38
C ILE A 80 -2.26 -0.65 -5.50
N SER A 81 -0.97 -0.82 -5.79
CA SER A 81 -0.23 -0.01 -6.76
C SER A 81 -0.86 -0.04 -8.16
N SER A 82 -1.54 -1.14 -8.49
CA SER A 82 -2.24 -1.35 -9.76
C SER A 82 -3.69 -0.83 -9.81
N ALA A 83 -4.23 -0.27 -8.72
CA ALA A 83 -5.64 0.17 -8.65
C ALA A 83 -5.99 1.22 -9.74
N LEU A 84 -4.99 2.00 -10.16
CA LEU A 84 -5.12 3.03 -11.19
C LEU A 84 -4.51 2.64 -12.55
N ASN A 85 -4.16 1.36 -12.77
CA ASN A 85 -3.70 0.89 -14.07
C ASN A 85 -4.85 0.90 -15.10
N GLY A 86 -4.58 1.37 -16.34
CA GLY A 86 -5.53 1.35 -17.47
C GLY A 86 -5.64 2.66 -18.26
N THR A 87 -5.93 2.56 -19.56
CA THR A 87 -5.76 3.59 -20.62
C THR A 87 -6.40 4.97 -20.36
N ASP A 88 -7.47 5.07 -19.57
CA ASP A 88 -8.19 6.33 -19.30
C ASP A 88 -7.91 6.96 -17.92
N LYS A 89 -6.96 6.40 -17.16
CA LYS A 89 -6.85 6.68 -15.72
C LYS A 89 -5.80 7.73 -15.34
N ILE A 90 -5.10 8.33 -16.29
CA ILE A 90 -4.16 9.44 -16.01
C ILE A 90 -4.88 10.66 -15.42
N LYS A 91 -6.14 10.89 -15.79
CA LYS A 91 -6.97 11.97 -15.25
C LYS A 91 -7.20 11.86 -13.74
N TYR A 92 -6.94 10.69 -13.15
CA TYR A 92 -7.06 10.45 -11.71
C TYR A 92 -5.87 10.94 -10.90
N PHE A 93 -4.89 11.56 -11.54
CA PHE A 93 -3.77 12.22 -10.89
C PHE A 93 -3.79 13.72 -11.20
N MET A 94 -3.67 14.55 -10.16
CA MET A 94 -3.46 15.99 -10.31
C MET A 94 -2.02 16.30 -10.73
N ASP A 95 -1.05 15.55 -10.21
CA ASP A 95 0.36 15.69 -10.55
C ASP A 95 1.07 14.33 -10.59
N SER A 96 2.39 14.27 -10.36
CA SER A 96 3.14 13.01 -10.35
C SER A 96 2.83 12.09 -9.19
N VAL A 97 2.21 12.58 -8.11
CA VAL A 97 2.05 11.89 -6.83
C VAL A 97 0.62 12.00 -6.31
N HIS A 98 -0.02 13.16 -6.42
CA HIS A 98 -1.34 13.42 -5.84
C HIS A 98 -2.49 12.99 -6.76
N PHE A 99 -3.54 12.43 -6.15
CA PHE A 99 -4.75 12.02 -6.85
C PHE A 99 -5.69 13.21 -7.08
N ALA A 100 -6.46 13.15 -8.17
CA ALA A 100 -7.67 13.97 -8.33
C ALA A 100 -8.83 13.34 -7.54
N ASP A 101 -9.95 14.04 -7.43
CA ASP A 101 -11.12 13.59 -6.66
C ASP A 101 -11.56 12.17 -7.04
N GLU A 102 -11.66 11.85 -8.33
CA GLU A 102 -12.03 10.50 -8.77
C GLU A 102 -10.92 9.46 -8.50
N GLY A 103 -9.66 9.89 -8.46
CA GLY A 103 -8.54 9.03 -8.07
C GLY A 103 -8.59 8.66 -6.60
N HIS A 104 -8.95 9.61 -5.73
CA HIS A 104 -9.18 9.34 -4.31
C HIS A 104 -10.29 8.30 -4.11
N GLN A 105 -11.39 8.40 -4.86
CA GLN A 105 -12.48 7.44 -4.78
C GLN A 105 -12.02 6.02 -5.16
N ILE A 106 -11.30 5.85 -6.27
CA ILE A 106 -10.83 4.53 -6.71
C ILE A 106 -9.84 3.92 -5.71
N VAL A 107 -8.93 4.72 -5.15
CA VAL A 107 -7.98 4.25 -4.13
C VAL A 107 -8.72 3.86 -2.86
N ALA A 108 -9.71 4.64 -2.42
CA ALA A 108 -10.55 4.29 -1.29
C ALA A 108 -11.30 2.97 -1.51
N ASP A 109 -11.90 2.78 -2.69
CA ASP A 109 -12.59 1.55 -3.07
C ASP A 109 -11.65 0.34 -3.09
N ALA A 110 -10.38 0.51 -3.50
CA ALA A 110 -9.37 -0.54 -3.45
C ALA A 110 -8.96 -0.90 -2.01
N MET A 111 -8.90 0.08 -1.10
CA MET A 111 -8.54 -0.13 0.30
C MET A 111 -9.70 -0.73 1.12
N PHE A 112 -10.94 -0.32 0.83
CA PHE A 112 -12.09 -0.54 1.68
C PHE A 112 -12.37 -2.02 2.01
N PRO A 113 -12.29 -2.99 1.08
CA PRO A 113 -12.52 -4.39 1.39
C PRO A 113 -11.58 -4.95 2.47
N TYR A 114 -10.33 -4.51 2.48
CA TYR A 114 -9.32 -4.93 3.45
C TYR A 114 -9.63 -4.38 4.84
N VAL A 115 -9.96 -3.08 4.91
CA VAL A 115 -10.38 -2.43 6.16
C VAL A 115 -11.66 -3.09 6.69
N GLN A 116 -12.65 -3.29 5.83
CA GLN A 116 -13.93 -3.90 6.21
C GLN A 116 -13.74 -5.32 6.74
N ARG A 117 -12.84 -6.11 6.14
CA ARG A 117 -12.50 -7.45 6.62
C ARG A 117 -11.91 -7.42 8.03
N GLU A 118 -10.96 -6.53 8.29
CA GLU A 118 -10.36 -6.40 9.62
C GLU A 118 -11.38 -5.94 10.67
N VAL A 119 -12.24 -4.96 10.33
CA VAL A 119 -13.33 -4.52 11.22
C VAL A 119 -14.26 -5.67 11.56
N LYS A 120 -14.71 -6.44 10.56
CA LYS A 120 -15.56 -7.63 10.77
C LYS A 120 -14.87 -8.66 11.66
N ARG A 121 -13.58 -8.93 11.45
CA ARG A 121 -12.79 -9.87 12.27
C ARG A 121 -12.75 -9.42 13.74
N LEU A 122 -12.49 -8.13 13.99
CA LEU A 122 -12.45 -7.57 15.34
C LEU A 122 -13.79 -7.66 16.06
N ILE A 123 -14.89 -7.34 15.36
CA ILE A 123 -16.25 -7.45 15.91
C ILE A 123 -16.55 -8.90 16.30
N SER A 124 -16.24 -9.86 15.43
CA SER A 124 -16.46 -11.28 15.70
C SER A 124 -15.65 -11.76 16.91
N LYS A 125 -14.37 -11.37 17.02
CA LYS A 125 -13.52 -11.72 18.16
C LYS A 125 -14.10 -11.20 19.48
N ARG A 126 -14.55 -9.94 19.52
CA ARG A 126 -15.17 -9.36 20.72
C ARG A 126 -16.43 -10.10 21.16
N LYS A 127 -17.27 -10.52 20.20
CA LYS A 127 -18.47 -11.32 20.50
C LYS A 127 -18.13 -12.68 21.11
N SER A 128 -17.07 -13.35 20.62
CA SER A 128 -16.63 -14.65 21.16
C SER A 128 -15.94 -14.56 22.52
N SER A 129 -15.40 -13.41 22.89
CA SER A 129 -14.67 -13.20 24.15
C SER A 129 -15.54 -12.62 25.28
N SER A 130 -16.82 -12.31 25.00
CA SER A 130 -17.74 -11.83 26.03
C SER A 130 -18.36 -13.03 26.77
N PRO A 131 -18.31 -13.09 28.12
CA PRO A 131 -18.96 -14.16 28.86
C PRO A 131 -20.47 -14.15 28.57
N SER A 132 -21.05 -15.34 28.39
CA SER A 132 -22.51 -15.47 28.37
C SER A 132 -23.09 -14.88 29.67
N PRO A 133 -24.17 -14.07 29.65
CA PRO A 133 -24.79 -13.48 30.84
C PRO A 133 -25.46 -14.49 31.80
N GLY A 134 -24.96 -15.73 31.93
CA GLY A 134 -25.69 -16.86 32.52
C GLY A 134 -24.95 -17.72 33.56
N ASP A 135 -23.63 -17.64 33.69
CA ASP A 135 -22.87 -18.61 34.51
C ASP A 135 -22.61 -18.17 35.96
N GLY A 136 -23.34 -17.16 36.43
CA GLY A 136 -23.32 -16.71 37.83
C GLY A 136 -24.66 -16.94 38.51
N LYS A 137 -24.96 -18.19 38.87
CA LYS A 137 -25.95 -18.53 39.89
C LYS A 137 -25.41 -19.61 40.82
#